data_AF-A0A8S2ZQC7-F1
#
_entry.id   AF-A0A8S2ZQC7-F1
#
_cell.length_a   1.000
_cell.length_b   1.000
_cell.length_c   1.000
_cell.angle_alpha   90.00
_cell.angle_beta   90.00
_cell.angle_gamma   90.00
#
_symmetry.space_group_name_H-M   'P 1'
#
loop_
_entity.id
_entity.type
_entity.pdbx_description
1 polymer ?
#
loop_
_entity_poly.entity_id
_entity_poly.type
_entity_poly.pdbx_seq_one_letter_code
_entity_poly.pdbx_strand_id
1 'polypeptide(L)'
;IGIKKVTGGSLEESRIVAGVAFKKTFSYAGFEMQQKKLLKPQIALLNIELELKAERDNAEIRLDNVTEYQKIVDAEWSILYNKLDKLHKAGVKVVLSKLPIGDVATQYFADRLKEV
;
A
#
# COMPACT_ATOMS: atom_id res chain seq x y z
N ILE A 1 -1.64 27.47 -7.05
CA ILE A 1 -1.86 26.44 -8.09
C ILE A 1 -0.55 25.65 -8.25
N GLY A 2 -0.57 24.33 -8.08
CA GLY A 2 0.64 23.51 -8.18
C GLY A 2 0.93 23.10 -9.62
N ILE A 3 2.17 23.29 -10.08
CA ILE A 3 2.61 22.88 -11.42
C ILE A 3 3.49 21.64 -11.27
N LYS A 4 3.15 20.56 -11.98
CA LYS A 4 3.99 19.36 -12.08
C LYS A 4 4.69 19.35 -13.43
N LYS A 5 6.02 19.51 -13.40
CA LYS A 5 6.87 19.41 -14.59
C LYS A 5 7.22 17.93 -14.81
N VAL A 6 6.96 17.43 -16.01
CA VAL A 6 7.31 16.08 -16.44
C VAL A 6 8.15 16.21 -17.70
N THR A 7 9.27 15.49 -17.76
CA THR A 7 10.17 15.46 -18.91
C THR A 7 9.74 14.38 -19.90
N GLY A 8 9.79 14.66 -21.21
CA GLY A 8 9.56 13.65 -22.25
C GLY A 8 8.26 13.80 -23.07
N GLY A 9 7.49 14.87 -22.87
CA GLY A 9 6.33 15.23 -23.70
C GLY A 9 6.54 16.56 -24.44
N SER A 10 5.63 16.90 -25.36
CA SER A 10 5.63 18.19 -26.06
C SER A 10 5.01 19.30 -25.19
N LEU A 11 5.37 20.56 -25.44
CA LEU A 11 4.80 21.72 -24.74
C LEU A 11 3.27 21.79 -24.92
N GLU A 12 2.78 21.40 -26.08
CA GLU A 12 1.36 21.38 -26.45
C GLU A 12 0.54 20.31 -25.71
N GLU A 13 1.21 19.31 -25.11
CA GLU A 13 0.53 18.24 -24.36
C GLU A 13 0.22 18.63 -22.91
N SER A 14 0.52 19.87 -22.53
CA SER A 14 0.20 20.42 -21.22
C SER A 14 -1.30 20.44 -21.00
N ARG A 15 -1.77 19.83 -19.90
CA ARG A 15 -3.19 19.75 -19.56
C ARG A 15 -3.44 20.27 -18.15
N ILE A 16 -4.58 20.92 -17.97
CA ILE A 16 -5.09 21.30 -16.65
C ILE A 16 -5.88 20.12 -16.10
N VAL A 17 -5.51 19.64 -14.92
CA VAL A 17 -6.24 18.61 -14.19
C VAL A 17 -7.07 19.30 -13.11
N ALA A 18 -8.39 19.16 -13.17
CA ALA A 18 -9.31 19.62 -12.13
C ALA A 18 -9.28 18.66 -10.93
N GLY A 19 -8.16 18.66 -10.21
CA GLY A 19 -7.92 17.75 -9.10
C GLY A 19 -6.47 17.77 -8.62
N VAL A 20 -6.06 16.68 -7.97
CA VAL A 20 -4.69 16.51 -7.45
C VAL A 20 -3.96 15.47 -8.28
N ALA A 21 -2.75 15.80 -8.71
CA ALA A 21 -1.87 14.89 -9.43
C ALA A 21 -0.62 14.57 -8.59
N PHE A 22 -0.37 13.26 -8.42
CA PHE A 22 0.85 12.76 -7.79
C PHE A 22 1.85 12.35 -8.87
N LYS A 23 3.15 12.57 -8.61
CA LYS A 23 4.18 11.96 -9.44
C LYS A 23 4.08 10.44 -9.25
N LYS A 24 4.28 9.66 -10.31
CA LYS A 24 4.31 8.20 -10.24
C LYS A 24 5.24 7.77 -9.09
N THR A 25 4.66 7.13 -8.08
CA THR A 25 5.39 6.57 -6.95
C THR A 25 6.03 5.24 -7.34
N PHE A 26 6.97 4.76 -6.54
CA PHE A 26 7.65 3.50 -6.77
C PHE A 26 6.61 2.38 -6.99
N SER A 27 6.72 1.70 -8.12
CA SER A 27 5.78 0.65 -8.53
C SER A 27 6.41 -0.70 -8.18
N TYR A 28 5.83 -1.40 -7.21
CA TYR A 28 6.23 -2.75 -6.83
C TYR A 28 5.51 -3.80 -7.68
N ALA A 29 5.70 -5.09 -7.35
CA ALA A 29 5.05 -6.21 -8.02
C ALA A 29 3.52 -6.05 -8.03
N GLY A 30 2.88 -6.36 -9.16
CA GLY A 30 1.42 -6.28 -9.32
C GLY A 30 0.86 -4.93 -9.80
N PHE A 31 1.68 -3.89 -9.97
CA PHE A 31 1.23 -2.59 -10.50
C PHE A 31 0.52 -2.68 -11.86
N GLU A 32 0.98 -3.55 -12.75
CA GLU A 32 0.36 -3.73 -14.07
C GLU A 32 -0.97 -4.50 -14.02
N MET A 33 -1.15 -5.33 -12.99
CA MET A 33 -2.36 -6.12 -12.79
C MET A 33 -3.50 -5.30 -12.16
N GLN A 34 -3.20 -4.12 -11.63
CA GLN A 34 -4.18 -3.24 -11.02
C GLN A 34 -4.97 -2.43 -12.06
N GLN A 35 -6.25 -2.20 -11.79
CA GLN A 35 -7.10 -1.38 -12.65
C GLN A 35 -6.67 0.09 -12.61
N LYS A 36 -6.13 0.58 -13.74
CA LYS A 36 -5.55 1.93 -13.87
C LYS A 36 -6.60 3.06 -13.88
N LYS A 37 -7.87 2.74 -14.12
CA LYS A 37 -8.98 3.70 -14.15
C LYS A 37 -10.13 3.21 -13.27
N LEU A 38 -10.37 3.92 -12.17
CA LEU A 38 -11.46 3.62 -11.24
C LEU A 38 -12.51 4.72 -11.30
N LEU A 39 -13.79 4.34 -11.31
CA LEU A 39 -14.92 5.26 -11.25
C LEU A 39 -15.30 5.49 -9.78
N LYS A 40 -15.23 6.74 -9.31
CA LYS A 40 -15.56 7.13 -7.92
C LYS A 40 -14.92 6.21 -6.85
N PRO A 41 -13.58 6.01 -6.86
CA PRO A 41 -12.94 5.17 -5.86
C PRO A 41 -13.00 5.82 -4.48
N GLN A 42 -13.16 5.01 -3.43
CA GLN A 42 -12.84 5.43 -2.08
C GLN A 42 -11.31 5.39 -1.91
N ILE A 43 -10.75 6.50 -1.43
CA ILE A 43 -9.31 6.71 -1.28
C ILE A 43 -8.99 6.79 0.21
N ALA A 44 -8.12 5.90 0.71
CA ALA A 44 -7.54 6.01 2.04
C ALA A 44 -6.20 6.73 1.97
N LEU A 45 -6.04 7.75 2.81
CA LEU A 45 -4.78 8.46 3.03
C LEU A 45 -4.22 8.02 4.38
N LEU A 46 -3.10 7.32 4.34
CA LEU A 46 -2.46 6.72 5.50
C LEU A 46 -1.07 7.32 5.74
N ASN A 47 -0.66 7.30 7.00
CA ASN A 47 0.70 7.65 7.42
C ASN A 47 1.31 6.51 8.23
N ILE A 48 1.11 5.28 7.76
CA ILE A 48 1.57 4.03 8.40
C ILE A 48 2.31 3.16 7.39
N GLU A 49 3.29 2.39 7.86
CA GLU A 49 3.94 1.35 7.06
C GLU A 49 3.03 0.13 6.94
N LEU A 50 2.92 -0.39 5.72
CA LEU A 50 2.20 -1.63 5.42
C LEU A 50 3.20 -2.69 4.98
N GLU A 51 4.16 -2.97 5.87
CA GLU A 51 5.22 -3.94 5.68
C GLU A 51 5.31 -4.83 6.91
N LEU A 52 5.82 -6.05 6.73
CA LEU A 52 6.19 -6.91 7.83
C LEU A 52 7.49 -6.37 8.46
N LYS A 53 7.37 -5.31 9.26
CA LYS A 53 8.43 -4.94 10.18
C LYS A 53 8.27 -5.76 11.44
N ALA A 54 9.32 -6.47 11.80
CA ALA A 54 9.48 -6.88 13.18
C ALA A 54 9.53 -5.60 14.01
N GLU A 55 8.62 -5.46 14.98
CA GLU A 55 8.72 -4.44 16.04
C GLU A 55 9.91 -4.81 16.94
N ARG A 56 11.12 -4.79 16.36
CA ARG A 56 12.37 -5.27 16.96
C ARG A 56 13.03 -4.23 17.84
N ASP A 57 12.67 -2.96 17.72
CA ASP A 57 13.47 -1.88 18.31
C ASP A 57 13.24 -1.64 19.81
N ASN A 58 12.28 -2.28 20.48
CA ASN A 58 12.05 -2.02 21.92
C ASN A 58 11.52 -3.20 22.78
N ALA A 59 11.33 -4.39 22.23
CA ALA A 59 10.87 -5.54 23.00
C ALA A 59 11.99 -6.58 23.16
N GLU A 60 12.53 -6.75 24.37
CA GLU A 60 13.33 -7.94 24.70
C GLU A 60 12.41 -9.16 24.64
N ILE A 61 12.44 -9.88 23.52
CA ILE A 61 11.76 -11.16 23.39
C ILE A 61 12.75 -12.22 23.89
N ARG A 62 12.53 -12.72 25.11
CA ARG A 62 13.21 -13.92 25.59
C ARG A 62 12.49 -15.14 24.99
N LEU A 63 13.21 -15.88 24.17
CA LEU A 63 12.72 -17.10 23.53
C LEU A 63 13.42 -18.30 24.18
N ASP A 64 12.64 -19.15 24.83
CA ASP A 64 13.19 -20.37 25.44
C ASP A 64 13.02 -21.58 24.51
N ASN A 65 12.11 -21.51 23.52
CA ASN A 65 11.77 -22.64 22.64
C ASN A 65 11.49 -22.24 21.18
N VAL A 66 11.84 -23.13 20.24
CA VAL A 66 11.59 -22.96 18.79
C VAL A 66 10.10 -22.79 18.46
N THR A 67 9.21 -23.40 19.23
CA THR A 67 7.75 -23.31 19.05
C THR A 67 7.20 -21.91 19.33
N GLU A 68 7.85 -21.13 20.20
CA GLU A 68 7.44 -19.76 20.49
C GLU A 68 7.80 -18.80 19.37
N TYR A 69 8.94 -19.04 18.70
CA TYR A 69 9.33 -18.28 17.52
C TYR A 69 8.27 -18.34 16.40
N GLN A 70 7.74 -19.54 16.11
CA GLN A 70 6.69 -19.69 15.10
C GLN A 70 5.42 -18.91 15.46
N LYS A 71 5.00 -18.93 16.73
CA LYS A 71 3.82 -18.17 17.19
C LYS A 71 3.98 -16.67 16.99
N ILE A 72 5.19 -16.14 17.18
CA ILE A 72 5.47 -14.72 16.97
C ILE A 72 5.36 -14.37 15.49
N VAL A 73 5.99 -15.18 14.64
CA VAL A 73 5.90 -15.01 13.18
C VAL A 73 4.43 -15.03 12.73
N ASP A 74 3.66 -16.03 13.17
CA ASP A 74 2.24 -16.14 12.83
C ASP A 74 1.42 -14.94 13.34
N ALA A 75 1.74 -14.42 14.54
CA ALA A 75 1.11 -13.23 15.09
C ALA A 75 1.42 -11.97 14.27
N GLU A 76 2.67 -11.79 13.82
CA GLU A 76 3.06 -10.67 12.95
C GLU A 76 2.29 -10.71 11.62
N TRP A 77 2.17 -11.89 11.00
CA TRP A 77 1.37 -12.08 9.80
C TRP A 77 -0.10 -11.76 10.04
N SER A 78 -0.69 -12.25 11.15
CA SER A 78 -2.08 -11.96 11.50
C SER A 78 -2.33 -10.46 11.69
N ILE A 79 -1.42 -9.73 12.34
CA ILE A 79 -1.53 -8.29 12.53
C ILE A 79 -1.50 -7.55 11.19
N LEU A 80 -0.60 -7.94 10.28
CA LEU A 80 -0.52 -7.35 8.94
C LEU A 80 -1.82 -7.59 8.15
N TYR A 81 -2.29 -8.83 8.08
CA TYR A 81 -3.53 -9.16 7.37
C TYR A 81 -4.76 -8.47 7.98
N ASN A 82 -4.83 -8.33 9.30
CA ASN A 82 -5.92 -7.60 9.96
C ASN A 82 -5.94 -6.11 9.59
N LYS A 83 -4.77 -5.47 9.46
CA LYS A 83 -4.68 -4.07 8.98
C LYS A 83 -5.20 -3.95 7.54
N LEU A 84 -4.82 -4.89 6.67
CA LEU A 84 -5.24 -4.92 5.27
C LEU A 84 -6.75 -5.21 5.12
N ASP A 85 -7.28 -6.17 5.90
CA ASP A 85 -8.69 -6.56 5.87
C ASP A 85 -9.60 -5.42 6.35
N LYS A 86 -9.16 -4.62 7.33
CA LYS A 86 -9.90 -3.41 7.74
C LYS A 86 -10.05 -2.40 6.59
N LEU A 87 -9.01 -2.22 5.78
CA LEU A 87 -9.06 -1.35 4.60
C LEU A 87 -9.98 -1.91 3.52
N HIS A 88 -9.93 -3.22 3.31
CA HIS A 88 -10.79 -3.90 2.36
C HIS A 88 -12.27 -3.84 2.77
N LYS A 89 -12.59 -4.13 4.04
CA LYS A 89 -13.94 -4.02 4.61
C LYS A 89 -14.49 -2.60 4.58
N ALA A 90 -13.63 -1.60 4.71
CA ALA A 90 -14.03 -0.20 4.54
C ALA A 90 -14.42 0.15 3.09
N GLY A 91 -14.21 -0.75 2.12
CA GLY A 91 -14.54 -0.52 0.70
C GLY A 91 -13.54 0.38 -0.02
N VAL A 92 -12.34 0.55 0.55
CA VAL A 92 -11.30 1.39 -0.03
C VAL A 92 -10.71 0.72 -1.27
N LYS A 93 -10.76 1.42 -2.41
CA LYS A 93 -10.19 0.94 -3.68
C LYS A 93 -8.79 1.47 -3.95
N VAL A 94 -8.40 2.58 -3.33
CA VAL A 94 -7.08 3.21 -3.50
C VAL A 94 -6.50 3.53 -2.13
N VAL A 95 -5.31 3.00 -1.84
CA VAL A 95 -4.58 3.28 -0.60
C VAL A 95 -3.33 4.07 -0.96
N LEU A 96 -3.15 5.24 -0.34
CA LEU A 96 -1.95 6.03 -0.45
C LEU A 96 -1.33 6.14 0.94
N SER A 97 -0.09 5.69 1.09
CA SER A 97 0.68 5.91 2.31
C SER A 97 1.88 6.82 2.05
N LYS A 98 2.23 7.63 3.05
CA LYS A 98 3.50 8.37 3.07
C LYS A 98 4.70 7.44 3.27
N LEU A 99 4.50 6.32 3.94
CA LEU A 99 5.52 5.34 4.25
C LEU A 99 5.46 4.14 3.29
N PRO A 100 6.52 3.32 3.20
CA PRO A 100 6.56 2.18 2.29
C PRO A 100 5.41 1.19 2.47
N ILE A 101 5.00 0.60 1.36
CA ILE A 101 4.02 -0.50 1.29
C ILE A 101 4.80 -1.71 0.78
N GLY A 102 4.78 -2.81 1.54
CA GLY A 102 5.50 -4.03 1.20
C GLY A 102 4.87 -4.83 0.05
N ASP A 103 5.64 -5.75 -0.51
CA ASP A 103 5.21 -6.58 -1.64
C ASP A 103 3.97 -7.43 -1.31
N VAL A 104 3.93 -8.03 -0.11
CA VAL A 104 2.79 -8.84 0.38
C VAL A 104 1.50 -8.02 0.39
N ALA A 105 1.56 -6.78 0.90
CA ALA A 105 0.41 -5.89 0.92
C ALA A 105 -0.05 -5.54 -0.50
N THR A 106 0.90 -5.30 -1.40
CA THR A 106 0.63 -4.98 -2.80
C THR A 106 -0.03 -6.14 -3.53
N GLN A 107 0.43 -7.37 -3.29
CA GLN A 107 -0.19 -8.60 -3.80
C GLN A 107 -1.61 -8.80 -3.25
N TYR A 108 -1.81 -8.62 -1.94
CA TYR A 108 -3.13 -8.74 -1.32
C TYR A 108 -4.16 -7.80 -1.96
N PHE A 109 -3.77 -6.54 -2.21
CA PHE A 109 -4.64 -5.59 -2.92
C PHE A 109 -4.82 -5.97 -4.39
N ALA A 110 -3.79 -6.50 -5.07
CA ALA A 110 -3.90 -6.91 -6.47
C ALA A 110 -4.86 -8.10 -6.66
N ASP A 111 -4.93 -9.03 -5.72
CA ASP A 111 -5.85 -10.16 -5.78
C ASP A 111 -7.29 -9.74 -5.44
N ARG A 112 -7.49 -8.97 -4.37
CA ARG A 112 -8.84 -8.61 -3.89
C ARG A 112 -9.51 -7.45 -4.61
N LEU A 113 -8.76 -6.59 -5.30
CA LEU A 113 -9.35 -5.50 -6.10
C LEU A 113 -9.82 -5.96 -7.48
N LYS A 114 -9.55 -7.21 -7.89
CA LYS A 114 -10.06 -7.79 -9.15
C LYS A 114 -11.52 -8.25 -9.07
N GLU A 115 -12.01 -8.55 -7.87
CA GLU A 115 -13.33 -9.17 -7.68
C GLU A 115 -14.50 -8.16 -7.56
N VAL A 116 -14.26 -6.84 -7.72
CA VAL A 116 -15.30 -5.79 -7.53
C VAL A 116 -15.38 -4.73 -8.64
#